data_AF-A0A956KD61-F1
#
_entry.id   AF-A0A956KD61-F1
#
_cell.length_a   1.000
_cell.length_b   1.000
_cell.length_c   1.000
_cell.angle_alpha   90.00
_cell.angle_beta   90.00
_cell.angle_gamma   90.00
#
_symmetry.space_group_name_H-M   'P 1'
#
loop_
_entity.id
_entity.type
_entity.pdbx_description
1 polymer ?
#
loop_
_entity_poly.entity_id
_entity_poly.type
_entity_poly.pdbx_seq_one_letter_code
_entity_poly.pdbx_strand_id
1 'polypeptide(L)'
;MRLIVRASLFSAFVAIACKPTDGASSTPTEPTAPPAATPPAQVCGARADGSRHFRVLHINDVYRIEGLADGRGGLARVRTLRAQLEADCDAVLLTHAGDTLYPSLLSREYDGAQMIEVLNLLDGDAAAFDERMVATFG
;
A
#
# COMPACT_ATOMS: atom_id res chain seq x y z
N MET A 1 -5.06 -24.47 34.70
CA MET A 1 -5.97 -25.36 33.94
C MET A 1 -5.74 -25.08 32.46
N ARG A 2 -5.09 -26.02 31.76
CA ARG A 2 -4.67 -25.87 30.36
C ARG A 2 -5.75 -26.48 29.46
N LEU A 3 -6.14 -25.79 28.40
CA LEU A 3 -6.79 -26.44 27.25
C LEU A 3 -6.22 -25.86 25.95
N ILE A 4 -5.31 -26.62 25.35
CA ILE A 4 -4.76 -26.39 24.01
C ILE A 4 -5.55 -27.33 23.09
N VAL A 5 -6.36 -26.78 22.18
CA VAL A 5 -7.01 -27.57 21.12
C VAL A 5 -6.12 -27.49 19.88
N ARG A 6 -5.43 -28.59 19.58
CA ARG A 6 -4.72 -28.80 18.30
C ARG A 6 -5.73 -29.30 17.27
N ALA A 7 -6.10 -28.45 16.31
CA ALA A 7 -6.81 -28.88 15.11
C ALA A 7 -5.79 -29.22 14.02
N SER A 8 -5.49 -30.51 13.87
CA SER A 8 -4.76 -31.06 12.73
C SER A 8 -5.75 -31.38 11.62
N LEU A 9 -5.84 -30.55 10.58
CA LEU A 9 -6.45 -30.94 9.31
C LEU A 9 -5.36 -31.48 8.38
N PHE A 10 -5.33 -32.80 8.25
CA PHE A 10 -4.64 -33.50 7.17
C PHE A 10 -5.41 -33.25 5.87
N SER A 11 -4.80 -32.53 4.92
CA SER A 11 -5.32 -32.43 3.56
C SER A 11 -4.72 -33.58 2.73
N ALA A 12 -5.59 -34.45 2.22
CA ALA A 12 -5.23 -35.58 1.38
C ALA A 12 -4.82 -35.11 -0.02
N PHE A 13 -3.56 -35.33 -0.40
CA PHE A 13 -3.13 -35.25 -1.79
C PHE A 13 -3.38 -36.59 -2.47
N VAL A 14 -4.26 -36.59 -3.47
CA VAL A 14 -4.45 -37.69 -4.42
C VAL A 14 -3.26 -37.67 -5.39
N ALA A 15 -2.41 -38.69 -5.32
CA ALA A 15 -1.33 -38.91 -6.27
C ALA A 15 -1.83 -39.76 -7.45
N ILE A 16 -1.95 -39.16 -8.63
CA ILE A 16 -2.14 -39.87 -9.89
C ILE A 16 -0.77 -40.44 -10.30
N ALA A 17 -0.64 -41.76 -10.34
CA ALA A 17 0.58 -42.45 -10.75
C ALA A 17 0.71 -42.44 -12.29
N CYS A 18 1.70 -41.70 -12.81
CA CYS A 18 2.19 -41.83 -14.17
C CYS A 18 3.45 -42.73 -14.17
N LYS A 19 3.50 -43.71 -15.07
CA LYS A 19 4.66 -44.63 -15.24
C LYS A 19 5.91 -43.86 -15.69
N PRO A 20 7.13 -44.33 -15.32
CA PRO A 20 8.37 -43.74 -15.80
C PRO A 20 8.66 -44.23 -17.23
N THR A 21 8.83 -43.28 -18.14
CA THR A 21 9.53 -43.47 -19.42
C THR A 21 10.93 -42.90 -19.28
N ASP A 22 11.94 -43.71 -19.57
CA ASP A 22 13.36 -43.33 -19.57
C ASP A 22 13.60 -42.19 -20.58
N GLY A 23 13.86 -40.99 -20.05
CA GLY A 23 14.14 -39.79 -20.82
C GLY A 23 15.29 -39.03 -20.17
N ALA A 24 16.33 -38.76 -20.95
CA ALA A 24 17.59 -38.16 -20.54
C ALA A 24 17.42 -36.91 -19.66
N SER A 25 18.19 -36.82 -18.58
CA SER A 25 18.18 -35.66 -17.68
C SER A 25 18.83 -34.45 -18.35
N SER A 26 18.02 -33.53 -18.86
CA SER A 26 18.43 -32.14 -18.99
C SER A 26 18.00 -31.41 -17.71
N THR A 27 18.97 -30.93 -16.95
CA THR A 27 18.76 -29.98 -15.86
C THR A 27 17.95 -28.79 -16.38
N PRO A 28 16.79 -28.46 -15.77
CA PRO A 28 16.11 -27.21 -16.09
C PRO A 28 16.98 -26.05 -15.61
N THR A 29 17.45 -25.23 -16.54
CA THR A 29 18.08 -23.95 -16.22
C THR A 29 17.03 -23.05 -15.57
N GLU A 30 17.22 -22.77 -14.28
CA GLU A 30 16.47 -21.78 -13.51
C GLU A 30 16.49 -20.44 -14.27
N PRO A 31 15.32 -19.83 -14.58
CA PRO A 31 15.30 -18.52 -15.21
C PRO A 31 15.89 -17.50 -14.24
N THR A 32 17.11 -17.05 -14.55
CA THR A 32 17.80 -15.98 -13.83
C THR A 32 16.87 -14.78 -13.70
N ALA A 33 16.47 -14.47 -12.47
CA ALA A 33 15.72 -13.27 -12.16
C ALA A 33 16.47 -12.05 -12.74
N PRO A 34 15.78 -11.11 -13.40
CA PRO A 34 16.43 -9.91 -13.91
C PRO A 34 17.15 -9.18 -12.78
N PRO A 35 18.34 -8.61 -13.04
CA PRO A 35 19.08 -7.88 -12.01
C PRO A 35 18.17 -6.82 -11.40
N ALA A 36 18.09 -6.81 -10.07
CA ALA A 36 17.32 -5.82 -9.32
C ALA A 36 17.68 -4.42 -9.84
N ALA A 37 16.67 -3.70 -10.33
CA ALA A 37 16.86 -2.35 -10.84
C ALA A 37 17.47 -1.49 -9.73
N THR A 38 18.54 -0.75 -10.07
CA THR A 38 19.15 0.22 -9.16
C THR A 38 18.05 1.19 -8.69
N PRO A 39 17.86 1.37 -7.36
CA PRO A 39 16.90 2.33 -6.85
C PRO A 39 17.18 3.71 -7.48
N PRO A 40 16.14 4.46 -7.87
CA PRO A 40 16.34 5.79 -8.42
C PRO A 40 17.11 6.66 -7.41
N ALA A 41 17.95 7.55 -7.93
CA ALA A 41 18.74 8.46 -7.11
C ALA A 41 17.80 9.31 -6.23
N GLN A 42 18.07 9.36 -4.92
CA GLN A 42 17.23 10.09 -3.97
C GLN A 42 17.29 11.60 -4.21
N VAL A 43 16.15 12.21 -4.51
CA VAL A 43 15.99 13.64 -4.82
C VAL A 43 15.54 14.48 -3.62
N CYS A 44 15.45 13.87 -2.43
CA CYS A 44 15.08 14.51 -1.17
C CYS A 44 16.20 14.35 -0.14
N GLY A 45 16.02 14.95 1.04
CA GLY A 45 17.01 14.91 2.12
C GLY A 45 17.96 16.10 2.18
N ALA A 46 19.04 15.95 2.94
CA ALA A 46 20.03 17.01 3.18
C ALA A 46 20.83 17.37 1.93
N ARG A 47 21.22 18.64 1.83
CA ARG A 47 22.05 19.19 0.75
C ARG A 47 23.36 19.74 1.25
N ALA A 48 24.32 19.85 0.34
CA ALA A 48 25.67 20.35 0.62
C ALA A 48 25.68 21.81 1.11
N ASP A 49 24.65 22.59 0.77
CA ASP A 49 24.45 23.96 1.24
C ASP A 49 23.77 24.05 2.62
N GLY A 50 23.51 22.90 3.27
CA GLY A 50 22.83 22.82 4.56
C GLY A 50 21.30 22.85 4.49
N SER A 51 20.71 23.00 3.30
CA SER A 51 19.26 22.93 3.11
C SER A 51 18.73 21.49 3.17
N ARG A 52 17.41 21.33 3.28
CA ARG A 52 16.72 20.03 3.20
C ARG A 52 15.59 20.11 2.20
N HIS A 53 15.50 19.11 1.34
CA HIS A 53 14.43 18.97 0.37
C HIS A 53 13.46 17.88 0.81
N PHE A 54 12.17 18.16 0.68
CA PHE A 54 11.08 17.23 0.94
C PHE A 54 9.94 17.55 -0.02
N ARG A 55 8.99 16.63 -0.17
CA ARG A 55 7.80 16.80 -0.99
C ARG A 55 6.57 16.84 -0.08
N VAL A 56 5.60 17.67 -0.44
CA VAL A 56 4.30 17.70 0.24
C VAL A 56 3.23 17.27 -0.77
N LEU A 57 2.53 16.20 -0.44
CA LEU A 57 1.28 15.83 -1.08
C LEU A 57 0.14 16.32 -0.18
N HIS A 58 -0.72 17.17 -0.71
CA HIS A 58 -1.76 17.83 0.06
C HIS A 58 -3.15 17.51 -0.46
N ILE A 59 -4.07 17.21 0.45
CA ILE A 59 -5.50 17.00 0.17
C ILE A 59 -6.36 17.70 1.23
N ASN A 60 -7.59 18.04 0.88
CA ASN A 60 -8.60 18.59 1.77
C ASN A 60 -9.99 18.18 1.29
N ASP A 61 -11.01 18.37 2.13
CA ASP A 61 -12.42 18.33 1.71
C ASP A 61 -12.80 17.04 0.95
N VAL A 62 -12.27 15.90 1.41
CA VAL A 62 -12.45 14.61 0.75
C VAL A 62 -13.70 13.93 1.28
N TYR A 63 -14.80 14.03 0.53
CA TYR A 63 -16.09 13.46 0.93
C TYR A 63 -16.41 12.11 0.27
N ARG A 64 -15.56 11.62 -0.65
CA ARG A 64 -15.75 10.38 -1.42
C ARG A 64 -14.45 9.60 -1.52
N ILE A 65 -14.55 8.29 -1.32
CA ILE A 65 -13.41 7.36 -1.42
C ILE A 65 -13.14 7.05 -2.89
N GLU A 66 -14.21 6.76 -3.63
CA GLU A 66 -14.16 6.37 -5.03
C GLU A 66 -13.88 7.54 -5.97
N GLY A 67 -13.28 7.21 -7.12
CA GLY A 67 -13.18 8.14 -8.23
C GLY A 67 -14.53 8.39 -8.90
N LEU A 68 -14.61 9.51 -9.62
CA LEU A 68 -15.73 9.82 -10.50
C LEU A 68 -15.74 8.88 -11.71
N ALA A 69 -16.92 8.71 -12.32
CA ALA A 69 -17.11 7.84 -13.48
C ALA A 69 -16.27 8.26 -14.71
N ASP A 70 -15.89 9.54 -14.78
CA ASP A 70 -14.98 10.07 -15.81
C ASP A 70 -13.49 9.82 -15.50
N GLY A 71 -13.19 9.05 -14.46
CA GLY A 71 -11.84 8.70 -14.05
C GLY A 71 -11.11 9.84 -13.34
N ARG A 72 -11.78 10.77 -12.68
CA ARG A 72 -11.13 11.78 -11.82
C ARG A 72 -11.20 11.43 -10.33
N GLY A 73 -10.23 11.89 -9.54
CA GLY A 73 -10.21 11.74 -8.09
C GLY A 73 -10.02 10.30 -7.59
N GLY A 74 -10.47 10.07 -6.36
CA GLY A 74 -10.38 8.80 -5.64
C GLY A 74 -9.11 8.63 -4.80
N LEU A 75 -9.25 8.10 -3.59
CA LEU A 75 -8.14 7.93 -2.65
C LEU A 75 -7.12 6.87 -3.12
N ALA A 76 -7.55 5.88 -3.90
CA ALA A 76 -6.62 4.93 -4.54
C ALA A 76 -5.61 5.64 -5.47
N ARG A 77 -6.04 6.72 -6.15
CA ARG A 77 -5.12 7.53 -6.96
C ARG A 77 -4.14 8.32 -6.11
N VAL A 78 -4.60 8.86 -4.97
CA VAL A 78 -3.74 9.55 -4.02
C VAL A 78 -2.65 8.61 -3.51
N ARG A 79 -3.00 7.36 -3.14
CA ARG A 79 -2.02 6.34 -2.75
C ARG A 79 -1.00 6.06 -3.86
N THR A 80 -1.47 5.86 -5.09
CA THR A 80 -0.58 5.61 -6.24
C THR A 80 0.36 6.79 -6.49
N LEU A 81 -0.16 8.02 -6.42
CA LEU A 81 0.65 9.23 -6.56
C LEU A 81 1.69 9.33 -5.44
N ARG A 82 1.31 9.06 -4.19
CA ARG A 82 2.23 9.01 -3.07
C ARG A 82 3.34 7.97 -3.30
N ALA A 83 3.00 6.74 -3.71
CA ALA A 83 3.99 5.70 -4.03
C ALA A 83 4.98 6.14 -5.12
N GLN A 84 4.48 6.82 -6.16
CA GLN A 84 5.32 7.35 -7.23
C GLN A 84 6.25 8.45 -6.72
N LEU A 85 5.76 9.32 -5.83
CA LEU A 85 6.59 10.35 -5.20
C LEU A 85 7.61 9.75 -4.24
N GLU A 86 7.29 8.65 -3.56
CA GLU A 86 8.18 7.95 -2.63
C GLU A 86 9.29 7.18 -3.36
N ALA A 87 9.08 6.84 -4.64
CA ALA A 87 10.03 6.03 -5.41
C ALA A 87 11.45 6.63 -5.42
N ASP A 88 11.56 7.95 -5.59
CA ASP A 88 12.83 8.69 -5.65
C ASP A 88 12.99 9.73 -4.53
N CYS A 89 12.10 9.75 -3.53
CA CYS A 89 12.14 10.70 -2.40
C CYS A 89 11.67 10.04 -1.10
N ASP A 90 12.59 9.84 -0.17
CA ASP A 90 12.33 9.29 1.18
C ASP A 90 11.66 10.27 2.16
N ALA A 91 11.47 11.54 1.75
CA ALA A 91 10.88 12.59 2.56
C ALA A 91 9.61 13.17 1.92
N VAL A 92 8.62 12.31 1.65
CA VAL A 92 7.28 12.73 1.24
C VAL A 92 6.40 12.87 2.48
N LEU A 93 5.76 14.03 2.65
CA LEU A 93 4.75 14.28 3.67
C LEU A 93 3.37 14.31 3.01
N LEU A 94 2.45 13.50 3.51
CA LEU A 94 1.04 13.60 3.17
C LEU A 94 0.35 14.51 4.20
N THR A 95 -0.39 15.50 3.73
CA THR A 95 -1.13 16.42 4.60
C THR A 95 -2.60 16.42 4.23
N HIS A 96 -3.47 16.34 5.24
CA HIS A 96 -4.92 16.42 5.10
C HIS A 96 -5.44 17.64 5.88
N ALA A 97 -6.01 18.64 5.21
CA ALA A 97 -6.43 19.89 5.86
C ALA A 97 -7.70 19.77 6.72
N GLY A 98 -8.40 18.64 6.64
CA GLY A 98 -9.59 18.34 7.42
C GLY A 98 -10.83 18.25 6.54
N ASP A 99 -11.99 18.29 7.19
CA ASP A 99 -13.31 18.19 6.57
C ASP A 99 -13.49 16.94 5.67
N THR A 100 -13.47 15.76 6.29
CA THR A 100 -13.50 14.46 5.57
C THR A 100 -14.77 13.66 5.90
N LEU A 101 -15.40 13.95 7.03
CA LEU A 101 -16.48 13.14 7.59
C LEU A 101 -17.86 13.62 7.16
N TYR A 102 -18.09 14.91 6.96
CA TYR A 102 -19.40 15.46 6.61
C TYR A 102 -19.24 16.43 5.43
N PRO A 103 -20.12 16.45 4.41
CA PRO A 103 -21.46 15.86 4.30
C PRO A 103 -21.52 14.50 3.57
N SER A 104 -20.46 13.69 3.64
CA SER A 104 -20.42 12.40 2.92
C SER A 104 -21.61 11.47 3.26
N LEU A 105 -22.29 10.95 2.23
CA LEU A 105 -23.42 10.02 2.39
C LEU A 105 -22.99 8.75 3.14
N LEU A 106 -21.85 8.17 2.75
CA LEU A 106 -21.36 6.95 3.39
C LEU A 106 -20.91 7.23 4.82
N SER A 107 -20.33 8.40 5.10
CA SER A 107 -19.96 8.73 6.47
C SER A 107 -21.18 8.93 7.38
N ARG A 108 -22.34 9.27 6.84
CA ARG A 108 -23.60 9.29 7.61
C ARG A 108 -24.11 7.88 7.96
N GLU A 109 -23.81 6.89 7.13
CA GLU A 109 -24.23 5.50 7.35
C GLU A 109 -23.25 4.74 8.26
N TYR A 110 -21.95 5.02 8.12
CA TYR A 110 -20.87 4.30 8.79
C TYR A 110 -20.14 5.14 9.85
N ASP A 111 -20.73 6.26 10.28
CA ASP A 111 -20.15 7.22 11.24
C ASP A 111 -18.71 7.65 10.88
N GLY A 112 -18.41 7.70 9.58
CA GLY A 112 -17.10 8.08 9.06
C GLY A 112 -16.01 7.01 9.17
N ALA A 113 -16.28 5.85 9.76
CA ALA A 113 -15.29 4.79 9.97
C ALA A 113 -14.65 4.32 8.65
N GLN A 114 -15.45 4.20 7.60
CA GLN A 114 -14.99 3.81 6.27
C GLN A 114 -14.02 4.84 5.66
N MET A 115 -14.21 6.13 5.95
CA MET A 115 -13.30 7.18 5.50
C MET A 115 -11.97 7.12 6.25
N ILE A 116 -12.03 6.99 7.58
CA ILE A 116 -10.84 6.85 8.43
C ILE A 116 -10.02 5.62 8.03
N GLU A 117 -10.68 4.48 7.79
CA GLU A 117 -10.01 3.24 7.37
C GLU A 117 -9.23 3.43 6.06
N VAL A 118 -9.82 4.05 5.04
CA VAL A 118 -9.13 4.28 3.76
C VAL A 118 -8.04 5.33 3.88
N LEU A 119 -8.25 6.39 4.66
CA LEU A 119 -7.22 7.41 4.91
C LEU A 119 -5.99 6.81 5.60
N ASN A 120 -6.19 5.90 6.57
CA ASN A 120 -5.10 5.19 7.25
C ASN A 120 -4.31 4.27 6.30
N LEU A 121 -4.90 3.84 5.18
CA LEU A 121 -4.24 2.98 4.19
C LEU A 121 -3.44 3.75 3.13
N LEU A 122 -3.32 5.08 3.26
CA LEU A 122 -2.63 5.90 2.24
C LEU A 122 -1.11 5.73 2.24
N ASP A 123 -0.50 5.11 3.25
CA ASP A 123 0.89 4.65 3.23
C ASP A 123 1.05 3.23 2.61
N GLY A 124 -0.05 2.49 2.48
CA GLY A 124 -0.09 1.13 1.98
C GLY A 124 0.22 0.05 3.01
N ASP A 125 0.28 0.38 4.30
CA ASP A 125 0.48 -0.59 5.39
C ASP A 125 -0.72 -0.58 6.35
N ALA A 126 -1.55 -1.62 6.27
CA ALA A 126 -2.74 -1.75 7.11
C ALA A 126 -2.45 -2.03 8.59
N ALA A 127 -1.19 -2.35 8.94
CA ALA A 127 -0.79 -2.73 10.29
C ALA A 127 0.06 -1.66 10.99
N ALA A 128 0.51 -0.64 10.26
CA ALA A 128 1.39 0.40 10.78
C ALA A 128 0.66 1.74 10.98
N PHE A 129 1.28 2.59 11.81
CA PHE A 129 0.90 3.99 11.91
C PHE A 129 1.75 4.81 10.93
N ASP A 130 1.11 5.70 10.19
CA ASP A 130 1.77 6.54 9.19
C ASP A 130 2.37 7.81 9.81
N GLU A 131 3.67 7.74 10.14
CA GLU A 131 4.47 8.88 10.65
C GLU A 131 4.62 10.04 9.67
N ARG A 132 4.24 9.85 8.40
CA ARG A 132 4.39 10.84 7.32
C ARG A 132 3.07 11.45 6.89
N MET A 133 1.95 11.05 7.49
CA MET A 133 0.66 11.68 7.31
C MET A 133 0.33 12.59 8.49
N VAL A 134 0.02 13.85 8.18
CA VAL A 134 -0.47 14.83 9.16
C VAL A 134 -1.88 15.23 8.76
N ALA A 135 -2.84 15.00 9.65
CA ALA A 135 -4.22 15.43 9.46
C ALA A 135 -4.59 16.50 10.49
N THR A 136 -5.25 17.57 10.04
CA THR A 136 -5.90 18.52 10.92
C THR A 136 -7.38 18.17 11.02
N PHE A 137 -7.94 18.31 12.23
CA PHE A 137 -9.38 18.26 12.43
C PHE A 137 -9.93 19.68 12.25
N GLY A 138 -10.93 19.81 11.38
CA GLY A 138 -11.63 21.06 11.06
C GLY A 138 -13.13 20.86 11.20
#